data_AF-A0A349MBT9-F1
#
_entry.id   AF-A0A349MBT9-F1
#
_cell.length_a   1.000
_cell.length_b   1.000
_cell.length_c   1.000
_cell.angle_alpha   90.00
_cell.angle_beta   90.00
_cell.angle_gamma   90.00
#
_symmetry.space_group_name_H-M   'P 1'
#
loop_
_entity.id
_entity.type
_entity.pdbx_description
1 polymer ?
#
loop_
_entity_poly.entity_id
_entity_poly.type
_entity_poly.pdbx_seq_one_letter_code
_entity_poly.pdbx_strand_id
1 'polypeptide(L)'
;MKLGLFYQAWRNIAAKPLQTILSLALLSFGVGMVSLMLLTEKQVNEAFQRNIKDIDLVLGAKGSPLQLILANVYHIDAPTGNISQREAEKVLKHPYIESGI
;
A
#
# COMPACT_ATOMS: atom_id res chain seq x y z
N MET A 1 -47.94 14.45 -24.72
CA MET A 1 -47.35 13.20 -24.18
C MET A 1 -46.10 13.58 -23.39
N LYS A 2 -46.12 13.53 -22.05
CA LYS A 2 -44.95 13.90 -21.22
C LYS A 2 -43.88 12.83 -21.40
N LEU A 3 -42.94 13.01 -22.34
CA LEU A 3 -41.79 12.11 -22.42
C LEU A 3 -41.01 12.21 -21.11
N GLY A 4 -40.79 11.04 -20.49
CA GLY A 4 -40.28 10.92 -19.13
C GLY A 4 -38.93 11.60 -18.91
N LEU A 5 -38.63 11.92 -17.65
CA LEU A 5 -37.42 12.63 -17.21
C LEU A 5 -36.12 12.04 -17.81
N PHE A 6 -36.04 10.71 -17.92
CA PHE A 6 -34.91 10.01 -18.53
C PHE A 6 -34.67 10.38 -20.00
N TYR A 7 -35.73 10.53 -20.80
CA TYR A 7 -35.62 10.94 -22.21
C TYR A 7 -35.10 12.38 -22.33
N GLN A 8 -35.52 13.27 -21.43
CA GLN A 8 -35.06 14.65 -21.41
C GLN A 8 -33.59 14.74 -21.00
N ALA A 9 -33.16 13.93 -20.03
CA ALA A 9 -31.75 13.82 -19.63
C ALA A 9 -30.87 13.32 -20.79
N TRP A 10 -31.30 12.26 -21.49
CA TRP A 10 -30.57 11.72 -22.65
C TRP A 10 -30.43 12.75 -23.78
N ARG A 11 -31.50 13.50 -24.05
CA ARG A 11 -31.48 14.57 -25.06
C ARG A 11 -30.59 15.74 -24.65
N ASN A 12 -30.47 16.03 -23.36
CA ASN A 12 -29.57 17.08 -22.85
C ASN A 12 -28.10 16.71 -23.04
N ILE A 13 -27.75 15.46 -22.74
CA ILE A 13 -26.42 14.89 -22.99
C ILE A 13 -26.05 14.96 -24.47
N ALA A 14 -26.96 14.55 -25.36
CA ALA A 14 -26.74 14.63 -26.81
C ALA A 14 -26.71 16.07 -27.36
N ALA A 15 -27.40 17.01 -26.72
CA ALA A 15 -27.47 18.42 -27.15
C ALA A 15 -26.22 19.24 -26.76
N LYS A 16 -25.45 18.80 -25.75
CA LYS A 16 -24.22 19.48 -25.30
C LYS A 16 -23.02 18.54 -25.25
N PRO A 17 -22.62 17.95 -26.38
CA PRO A 17 -21.62 16.87 -26.42
C PRO A 17 -20.26 17.31 -25.85
N LEU A 18 -19.83 18.54 -26.12
CA LEU A 18 -18.56 19.06 -25.61
C LEU A 18 -18.54 19.15 -24.07
N GLN A 19 -19.62 19.68 -23.48
CA GLN A 19 -19.73 19.81 -22.03
C GLN A 19 -19.78 18.43 -21.37
N THR A 20 -20.57 17.50 -21.92
CA THR A 20 -20.66 16.13 -21.40
C THR A 20 -19.32 15.41 -21.47
N ILE A 21 -18.60 15.49 -22.60
CA ILE A 21 -17.28 14.86 -22.74
C ILE A 21 -16.31 15.42 -21.71
N LEU A 22 -16.28 16.74 -21.53
CA LEU A 22 -15.38 17.37 -20.57
C LEU A 22 -15.71 16.96 -19.13
N SER A 23 -17.00 16.94 -18.76
CA SER A 23 -17.44 16.46 -17.44
C SER A 23 -17.13 14.98 -17.22
N LEU A 24 -17.30 14.13 -18.24
CA LEU A 24 -16.97 12.71 -18.16
C LEU A 24 -15.46 12.47 -18.05
N ALA A 25 -14.65 13.26 -18.77
CA ALA A 25 -13.20 13.23 -18.65
C ALA A 25 -12.74 13.63 -17.25
N LEU A 26 -13.29 14.74 -16.71
CA LEU A 26 -13.03 15.18 -15.32
C LEU A 26 -13.40 14.09 -14.30
N LEU A 27 -14.58 13.49 -14.45
CA LEU A 27 -15.03 12.40 -13.58
C LEU A 27 -14.10 11.19 -13.65
N SER A 28 -13.74 10.77 -14.87
CA SER A 28 -12.85 9.64 -15.11
C SER A 28 -11.46 9.91 -14.53
N PHE A 29 -10.97 11.14 -14.62
CA PHE A 29 -9.69 11.54 -14.03
C PHE A 29 -9.74 11.47 -12.50
N GLY A 30 -10.82 11.96 -11.88
CA GLY A 30 -11.01 11.88 -10.43
C GLY A 30 -11.06 10.44 -9.94
N VAL A 31 -11.89 9.59 -10.55
CA VAL A 31 -12.00 8.16 -10.18
C VAL A 31 -10.69 7.42 -10.48
N GLY A 32 -10.04 7.73 -11.60
CA GLY A 32 -8.76 7.15 -11.99
C GLY A 32 -7.65 7.47 -11.00
N MET A 33 -7.58 8.71 -10.52
CA MET A 33 -6.59 9.13 -9.52
C MET A 33 -6.77 8.39 -8.20
N VAL A 34 -8.00 8.26 -7.70
CA VAL A 34 -8.29 7.48 -6.48
C VAL A 34 -7.94 6.02 -6.68
N SER A 35 -8.32 5.44 -7.82
CA SER A 35 -8.02 4.04 -8.15
C SER A 35 -6.52 3.78 -8.23
N LEU A 36 -5.75 4.69 -8.85
CA LEU A 36 -4.31 4.61 -8.93
C LEU A 36 -3.66 4.67 -7.55
N MET A 37 -4.13 5.57 -6.67
CA MET A 37 -3.63 5.69 -5.31
C MET A 37 -3.82 4.38 -4.53
N LEU A 38 -5.03 3.80 -4.57
CA LEU A 38 -5.35 2.53 -3.91
C LEU A 38 -4.53 1.37 -4.48
N LEU A 39 -4.37 1.30 -5.80
CA LEU A 39 -3.59 0.25 -6.44
C LEU A 39 -2.10 0.35 -6.11
N THR A 40 -1.58 1.57 -5.99
CA THR A 40 -0.19 1.82 -5.59
C THR A 40 0.05 1.37 -4.15
N GLU A 41 -0.83 1.76 -3.23
CA GLU A 41 -0.78 1.31 -1.84
C GLU A 41 -0.77 -0.23 -1.73
N LYS A 42 -1.67 -0.88 -2.47
CA LYS A 42 -1.76 -2.34 -2.51
C LYS A 42 -0.49 -2.97 -3.07
N GLN A 43 0.02 -2.48 -4.20
CA GLN A 43 1.24 -3.03 -4.82
C GLN A 43 2.46 -2.89 -3.91
N VAL A 44 2.59 -1.75 -3.25
CA VAL A 44 3.66 -1.50 -2.29
C VAL A 44 3.55 -2.48 -1.11
N ASN A 45 2.37 -2.61 -0.51
CA ASN A 45 2.14 -3.55 0.59
C ASN A 45 2.40 -5.01 0.19
N GLU A 46 1.94 -5.43 -0.99
CA GLU A 46 2.20 -6.78 -1.47
C GLU A 46 3.68 -7.02 -1.79
N ALA A 47 4.38 -6.04 -2.35
CA ALA A 47 5.82 -6.13 -2.57
C ALA A 47 6.56 -6.28 -1.23
N PHE A 48 6.15 -5.51 -0.21
CA PHE A 48 6.66 -5.68 1.14
C PHE A 48 6.45 -7.10 1.67
N GLN A 49 5.21 -7.62 1.61
CA GLN A 49 4.88 -8.97 2.09
C GLN A 49 5.61 -10.08 1.31
N ARG A 50 5.77 -9.95 -0.01
CA ARG A 50 6.45 -10.97 -0.85
C ARG A 50 7.93 -11.11 -0.55
N ASN A 51 8.62 -10.01 -0.24
CA ASN A 51 10.06 -10.04 0.04
C ASN A 51 10.39 -10.42 1.50
N ILE A 52 9.45 -10.27 2.44
CA ILE A 52 9.62 -10.67 3.86
C ILE A 52 9.34 -12.18 4.05
N LYS A 53 8.93 -12.88 2.98
CA LYS A 53 8.42 -14.26 3.06
C LYS A 53 9.43 -15.30 3.54
N ASP A 54 10.73 -15.00 3.49
CA ASP A 54 11.81 -15.85 4.01
C ASP A 54 12.36 -15.37 5.37
N ILE A 55 11.77 -14.33 5.98
CA ILE A 55 12.15 -13.80 7.28
C ILE A 55 10.98 -13.98 8.24
N ASP A 56 11.00 -15.07 9.00
CA ASP A 56 9.93 -15.42 9.95
C ASP A 56 9.84 -14.44 11.13
N LEU A 57 10.97 -13.84 11.52
CA LEU A 57 11.04 -12.94 12.67
C LEU A 57 12.21 -11.95 12.53
N VAL A 58 11.92 -10.65 12.62
CA VAL A 58 12.92 -9.59 12.77
C VAL A 58 12.91 -9.09 14.20
N LEU A 59 14.05 -9.21 14.89
CA LEU A 59 14.25 -8.75 16.26
C LEU A 59 15.26 -7.60 16.25
N GLY A 60 14.86 -6.44 16.77
CA GLY A 60 15.74 -5.27 16.85
C GLY A 60 15.34 -4.34 17.98
N ALA A 61 16.12 -3.28 18.18
CA ALA A 61 15.90 -2.33 19.27
C ALA A 61 14.59 -1.53 19.09
N LYS A 62 14.11 -0.95 20.21
CA LYS A 62 12.79 -0.30 20.32
C LYS A 62 12.59 0.77 19.24
N GLY A 63 11.59 0.58 18.37
CA GLY A 63 11.21 1.49 17.29
C GLY A 63 9.88 1.10 16.65
N SER A 64 9.53 1.69 15.52
CA SER A 64 8.35 1.27 14.75
C SER A 64 8.60 -0.06 14.03
N PRO A 65 7.66 -1.02 14.03
CA PRO A 65 7.80 -2.28 13.28
C PRO A 65 8.16 -2.07 11.81
N LEU A 66 7.65 -1.00 11.19
CA LEU A 66 7.95 -0.65 9.80
C LEU A 66 9.41 -0.20 9.65
N GLN A 67 9.94 0.58 10.59
CA GLN A 67 11.36 1.00 10.59
C GLN A 67 12.30 -0.18 10.79
N LEU A 68 11.95 -1.13 11.66
CA LEU A 68 12.72 -2.36 11.85
C LEU A 68 12.84 -3.17 10.56
N ILE A 69 11.75 -3.29 9.81
CA ILE A 69 11.74 -3.97 8.52
C ILE A 69 12.51 -3.16 7.46
N LEU A 70 12.26 -1.85 7.36
CA LEU A 70 12.96 -0.99 6.40
C LEU A 70 14.46 -0.92 6.64
N ALA A 71 14.90 -0.87 7.89
CA ALA A 71 16.32 -0.75 8.24
C ALA A 71 17.06 -2.09 8.12
N ASN A 72 16.52 -3.20 8.64
CA ASN A 72 17.23 -4.47 8.68
C ASN A 72 17.03 -5.35 7.43
N VAL A 73 15.88 -5.25 6.76
CA VAL A 73 15.60 -6.06 5.55
C VAL A 73 15.93 -5.29 4.29
N TYR A 74 15.50 -4.03 4.22
CA TYR A 74 15.65 -3.22 3.00
C TYR A 74 16.82 -2.25 3.04
N HIS A 75 17.44 -1.99 4.19
CA HIS A 75 18.49 -0.98 4.38
C HIS A 75 18.09 0.44 3.90
N ILE A 76 16.79 0.77 3.94
CA ILE A 76 16.21 2.05 3.47
C ILE A 76 16.04 3.08 4.60
N ASP A 77 16.07 2.65 5.86
CA ASP A 77 15.93 3.53 7.04
C ASP A 77 17.06 3.33 8.04
N ALA A 78 17.25 4.29 8.96
CA ALA A 78 18.24 4.19 10.02
C ALA A 78 17.88 3.05 10.99
N PRO A 79 18.86 2.21 11.40
CA PRO A 79 18.62 1.15 12.35
C PRO A 79 18.10 1.72 13.67
N THR A 80 17.11 1.08 14.29
CA THR A 80 16.46 1.53 15.53
C THR A 80 17.33 1.38 16.79
N GLY A 81 18.65 1.34 16.64
CA GLY A 81 19.63 1.01 17.67
C GLY A 81 19.98 -0.49 17.71
N ASN A 82 20.97 -0.86 18.53
CA ASN A 82 21.44 -2.24 18.66
C ASN A 82 20.80 -2.93 19.87
N ILE A 83 20.53 -4.23 19.74
CA ILE A 83 20.24 -5.11 20.88
C ILE A 83 21.54 -5.60 21.52
N SER A 84 21.53 -5.86 22.83
CA SER A 84 22.69 -6.45 23.51
C SER A 84 22.92 -7.88 23.00
N GLN A 85 24.17 -8.21 22.69
CA GLN A 85 24.57 -9.54 22.23
C GLN A 85 24.11 -10.65 23.19
N ARG A 86 24.15 -10.38 24.50
CA ARG A 86 23.71 -11.32 25.53
C ARG A 86 22.20 -11.61 25.47
N GLU A 87 21.40 -10.67 24.98
CA GLU A 87 19.96 -10.88 24.79
C GLU A 87 19.68 -11.61 23.48
N ALA A 88 20.41 -11.27 22.41
CA ALA A 88 20.35 -11.99 21.13
C ALA A 88 20.67 -13.48 21.32
N GLU A 89 21.74 -13.81 22.04
CA GLU A 89 22.14 -15.21 22.33
C GLU A 89 21.11 -15.99 23.14
N LYS A 90 20.34 -15.34 24.02
CA LYS A 90 19.26 -16.02 24.76
C LYS A 90 18.12 -16.41 23.81
N VAL A 91 17.80 -15.55 22.85
CA VAL A 91 16.73 -15.79 21.89
C VAL A 91 17.16 -16.87 20.91
N LEU A 92 18.39 -16.81 20.37
CA LEU A 92 18.95 -17.82 19.47
C LEU A 92 18.97 -19.26 20.05
N LYS A 93 19.02 -19.39 21.38
CA LYS A 93 18.96 -20.69 22.08
C LYS A 93 17.55 -21.26 22.23
N HIS A 94 16.51 -20.54 21.78
CA HIS A 94 15.13 -20.98 21.91
C HIS A 94 14.82 -22.13 20.92
N PRO A 95 14.11 -23.20 21.35
CA PRO A 95 13.82 -24.38 20.51
C PRO A 95 12.94 -24.12 19.27
N TYR A 96 12.46 -22.88 19.07
CA TYR A 96 11.66 -22.48 17.90
C TYR A 96 12.49 -21.70 16.86
N ILE A 97 13.80 -21.52 17.10
CA ILE A 97 14.70 -20.81 16.18
C ILE A 97 15.64 -21.83 15.56
N GLU A 98 15.48 -22.05 14.26
CA GLU A 98 16.32 -22.99 13.49
C GLU A 98 17.68 -22.35 13.15
N SER A 99 17.68 -21.07 12.78
CA SER A 99 18.90 -20.28 12.55
C SER A 99 18.62 -18.79 12.75
N GLY A 100 19.65 -18.01 13.09
CA GLY A 100 19.58 -16.56 13.12
C GLY A 100 20.93 -15.97 12.74
N ILE A 101 20.90 -14.79 12.12
CA ILE A 101 22.06 -14.06 11.59
C ILE A 101 22.31 -12.83 12.48
#